data_AF-A0AAV6YJS0-F1
#
_entry.id   AF-A0AAV6YJS0-F1
#
_cell.length_a   1.000
_cell.length_b   1.000
_cell.length_c   1.000
_cell.angle_alpha   90.00
_cell.angle_beta   90.00
_cell.angle_gamma   90.00
#
_symmetry.space_group_name_H-M   'P 1'
#
loop_
_entity.id
_entity.type
_entity.pdbx_description
1 polymer ?
#
loop_
_entity_poly.entity_id
_entity_poly.type
_entity_poly.pdbx_seq_one_letter_code
_entity_poly.pdbx_strand_id
1 'polypeptide(L)'
;CQNLGKLTTVQLGHDNSGLLAKWLVDCVMVRNEITGHTYKFPCGRWLGKGVDDGSLERILIGELITPVSDDDLGKQSRTPPMQKSPTMARRLSITSLTGKNSKPNAGQIQEGIGEAVNNILKHFHKPEKEVKKISIHSALI
;
A
#
# COMPACT_ATOMS: atom_id res chain seq x y z
N CYS A 1 19.54 18.38 13.86
CA CYS A 1 18.70 17.68 12.85
C CYS A 1 17.42 18.46 12.62
N GLN A 2 16.92 18.52 11.38
CA GLN A 2 15.70 19.23 11.01
C GLN A 2 14.47 18.31 11.17
N ASN A 3 13.30 18.88 11.47
CA ASN A 3 12.04 18.13 11.47
C ASN A 3 11.68 17.72 10.03
N LEU A 4 11.54 16.42 9.79
CA LEU A 4 11.21 15.85 8.47
C LEU A 4 9.70 15.72 8.23
N GLY A 5 8.87 16.03 9.22
CA GLY A 5 7.42 15.87 9.16
C GLY A 5 6.99 14.40 9.19
N LYS A 6 5.98 14.07 8.39
CA LYS A 6 5.53 12.68 8.21
C LYS A 6 6.50 11.96 7.28
N LEU A 7 7.07 10.86 7.74
CA LEU A 7 7.98 10.06 6.94
C LEU A 7 7.18 9.23 5.92
N THR A 8 7.57 9.30 4.65
CA THR A 8 6.90 8.61 3.55
C THR A 8 7.78 7.54 2.93
N THR A 9 9.08 7.82 2.78
CA THR A 9 10.02 6.90 2.14
C THR A 9 11.37 6.86 2.85
N VAL A 10 12.04 5.72 2.81
CA VAL A 10 13.43 5.53 3.22
C VAL A 10 14.20 4.89 2.09
N GLN A 11 15.37 5.43 1.75
CA GLN A 11 16.34 4.79 0.87
C GLN A 11 17.41 4.13 1.72
N LEU A 12 17.62 2.83 1.53
CA LEU A 12 18.69 2.07 2.18
C LEU A 12 19.57 1.42 1.13
N GLY A 13 20.86 1.28 1.40
CA GLY A 13 21.81 0.64 0.50
C GLY A 13 23.20 0.53 1.09
N HIS A 14 24.06 -0.21 0.41
CA HIS A 14 25.46 -0.38 0.77
C HIS A 14 26.37 -0.24 -0.45
N ASP A 15 27.66 -0.01 -0.21
CA ASP A 15 28.68 0.24 -1.24
C ASP A 15 29.29 -1.05 -1.82
N ASN A 16 28.82 -2.22 -1.38
CA ASN A 16 29.34 -3.54 -1.74
C ASN A 16 30.81 -3.76 -1.32
N SER A 17 31.27 -3.05 -0.29
CA SER A 17 32.59 -3.24 0.29
C SER A 17 32.68 -4.51 1.15
N GLY A 18 33.85 -5.15 1.14
CA GLY A 18 34.14 -6.34 1.96
C GLY A 18 33.71 -7.67 1.33
N LEU A 19 34.03 -8.76 2.03
CA LEU A 19 33.59 -10.10 1.66
C LEU A 19 32.14 -10.29 2.10
N LEU A 20 31.33 -10.96 1.27
CA LEU A 20 29.92 -11.28 1.56
C LEU A 20 29.02 -10.06 1.78
N ALA A 21 29.18 -9.01 0.97
CA ALA A 21 28.32 -7.82 0.99
C ALA A 21 26.90 -8.10 0.43
N LYS A 22 26.14 -8.95 1.12
CA LYS A 22 24.76 -9.35 0.79
C LYS A 22 23.90 -9.24 2.02
N TRP A 23 22.90 -8.35 1.99
CA TRP A 23 22.02 -8.09 3.13
C TRP A 23 20.60 -8.56 2.81
N LEU A 24 20.03 -9.43 3.66
CA LEU A 24 18.59 -9.69 3.65
C LEU A 24 17.94 -8.75 4.65
N VAL A 25 17.19 -7.77 4.15
CA VAL A 25 16.52 -6.79 5.01
C VAL A 25 15.04 -7.13 5.08
N ASP A 26 14.53 -7.39 6.29
CA ASP A 26 13.10 -7.61 6.50
C ASP A 26 12.35 -6.27 6.49
N CYS A 27 12.68 -5.35 7.40
CA CYS A 27 12.13 -4.00 7.43
C CYS A 27 13.07 -3.00 8.11
N VAL A 28 12.81 -1.70 7.90
CA VAL A 28 13.41 -0.59 8.65
C VAL A 28 12.36 0.03 9.57
N MET A 29 12.73 0.30 10.82
CA MET A 29 11.86 0.90 11.83
C MET A 29 12.41 2.28 12.21
N VAL A 30 11.60 3.33 12.09
CA VAL A 30 12.00 4.70 12.44
C VAL A 30 11.03 5.24 13.48
N ARG A 31 11.55 5.61 14.66
CA ARG A 31 10.76 6.21 15.74
C ARG A 31 11.15 7.66 15.94
N ASN A 32 10.16 8.55 15.90
CA ASN A 32 10.33 9.92 16.34
C ASN A 32 10.28 9.95 17.87
N GLU A 33 11.41 10.24 18.52
CA GLU A 33 11.50 10.24 19.99
C GLU A 33 10.71 11.38 20.65
N ILE A 34 10.46 12.47 19.92
CA ILE A 34 9.70 13.63 20.42
C ILE A 34 8.20 13.34 20.37
N THR A 35 7.69 12.86 19.23
CA THR A 35 6.25 12.62 19.06
C THR A 35 5.81 11.19 19.38
N GLY A 36 6.75 10.27 19.58
CA GLY A 36 6.49 8.83 19.78
C GLY A 36 6.04 8.08 18.52
N HIS A 37 5.81 8.75 17.39
CA HIS A 37 5.36 8.11 16.15
C HIS A 37 6.40 7.12 15.63
N THR A 38 5.96 5.91 15.32
CA THR A 38 6.82 4.85 14.76
C THR A 38 6.37 4.52 13.36
N TYR A 39 7.32 4.50 12.42
CA TYR A 39 7.09 4.17 11.02
C TYR A 39 7.80 2.86 10.68
N LYS A 40 7.10 1.96 10.00
CA LYS A 40 7.66 0.72 9.45
C LYS A 40 7.84 0.88 7.95
N PHE A 41 9.00 0.47 7.46
CA PHE A 41 9.34 0.44 6.05
C PHE A 41 9.64 -1.02 5.67
N PRO A 42 8.64 -1.79 5.22
CA PRO A 42 8.85 -3.18 4.79
C PRO A 42 9.80 -3.25 3.60
N CYS A 43 10.71 -4.22 3.62
CA CYS A 43 11.64 -4.50 2.51
C CYS A 43 11.45 -5.94 2.00
N GLY A 44 11.68 -6.93 2.85
CA GLY A 44 11.56 -8.36 2.54
C GLY A 44 12.46 -8.85 1.40
N ARG A 45 13.56 -8.16 1.09
CA ARG A 45 14.38 -8.41 -0.10
C ARG A 45 15.87 -8.34 0.16
N TRP A 46 16.64 -8.96 -0.73
CA TRP A 46 18.11 -8.93 -0.68
C TRP A 46 18.66 -7.66 -1.31
N LEU A 47 19.78 -7.17 -0.76
CA LEU A 47 20.62 -6.13 -1.35
C LEU A 47 22.05 -6.67 -1.51
N GLY A 48 22.52 -6.82 -2.73
CA GLY A 48 23.86 -7.36 -3.03
C GLY A 48 23.96 -7.91 -4.45
N LYS A 49 25.18 -7.91 -5.01
CA LYS A 49 25.42 -8.48 -6.34
C LYS A 49 25.18 -10.00 -6.33
N GLY A 50 24.47 -10.49 -7.36
CA GLY A 50 24.20 -11.91 -7.56
C GLY A 50 23.20 -12.54 -6.58
N VAL A 51 22.38 -11.73 -5.92
CA VAL A 51 21.20 -12.18 -5.16
C VAL A 51 19.98 -11.37 -5.58
N ASP A 52 18.81 -12.01 -5.61
CA ASP A 52 17.54 -11.38 -6.02
C ASP A 52 17.69 -10.65 -7.37
N ASP A 53 17.50 -9.34 -7.44
CA ASP A 53 17.68 -8.52 -8.66
C ASP A 53 19.08 -7.87 -8.77
N GLY A 54 20.00 -8.18 -7.87
CA GLY A 54 21.34 -7.61 -7.85
C GLY A 54 21.43 -6.17 -7.36
N SER A 55 20.34 -5.57 -6.86
CA SER A 55 20.34 -4.18 -6.41
C SER A 55 21.17 -3.97 -5.14
N LEU A 56 21.88 -2.85 -5.07
CA LEU A 56 22.63 -2.42 -3.87
C LEU A 56 21.89 -1.38 -3.05
N GLU A 57 20.77 -0.87 -3.55
CA GLU A 57 19.93 0.11 -2.87
C GLU A 57 18.44 -0.14 -3.13
N ARG A 58 17.58 0.26 -2.19
CA ARG A 58 16.13 0.18 -2.31
C ARG A 58 15.46 1.37 -1.66
N ILE A 59 14.42 1.89 -2.32
CA ILE A 59 13.50 2.87 -1.75
C ILE A 59 12.31 2.09 -1.20
N LEU A 60 12.03 2.27 0.08
CA LEU A 60 10.94 1.65 0.81
C LEU A 60 9.89 2.70 1.12
N ILE A 61 8.62 2.30 1.05
CA ILE A 61 7.49 3.14 1.45
C ILE A 61 7.17 2.86 2.92
N GLY A 62 6.97 3.93 3.69
CA GLY A 62 6.72 3.89 5.12
C GLY A 62 5.25 3.89 5.46
N GLU A 63 4.90 3.11 6.48
CA GLU A 63 3.58 3.06 7.08
C GLU A 63 3.68 3.51 8.53
N LEU A 64 2.81 4.43 8.95
CA LEU A 64 2.72 4.85 10.35
C LEU A 64 2.08 3.70 11.15
N ILE A 65 2.81 3.21 12.15
CA ILE A 65 2.28 2.23 13.09
C ILE A 65 1.46 2.98 14.13
N THR A 66 0.15 2.77 14.10
CA THR A 66 -0.72 3.15 15.21
C THR A 66 -0.50 2.15 16.34
N PRO A 67 -0.18 2.60 17.57
CA PRO A 67 -0.16 1.68 18.71
C PRO A 67 -1.55 1.06 18.82
N VAL A 68 -1.61 -0.26 18.69
CA VAL A 68 -2.83 -1.03 18.90
C VAL A 68 -3.11 -0.93 20.40
N SER A 69 -4.07 -0.10 20.79
CA SER A 69 -4.69 -0.26 22.10
C SER A 69 -5.38 -1.62 22.13
N ASP A 70 -5.23 -2.38 23.20
CA ASP A 70 -5.74 -3.77 23.34
C ASP A 70 -7.27 -3.96 23.16
N ASP A 71 -8.01 -2.89 22.82
CA ASP A 71 -9.47 -2.88 22.61
C ASP A 71 -9.96 -3.33 21.21
N ASP A 72 -9.08 -3.56 20.21
CA ASP A 72 -9.51 -4.01 18.85
C ASP A 72 -8.93 -5.38 18.44
N LEU A 73 -8.86 -6.33 19.38
CA LEU A 73 -8.63 -7.76 19.06
C LEU A 73 -9.88 -8.49 18.53
N GLY A 74 -10.92 -7.75 18.10
CA GLY A 74 -12.22 -8.31 17.69
C GLY A 74 -12.49 -8.42 16.18
N LYS A 75 -11.59 -8.01 15.30
CA LYS A 75 -11.86 -7.96 13.83
C LYS A 75 -10.77 -8.61 12.98
N GLN A 76 -10.13 -9.67 13.45
CA GLN A 76 -9.28 -10.53 12.63
C GLN A 76 -9.85 -11.95 12.55
N SER A 77 -11.03 -12.07 11.93
CA SER A 77 -11.58 -13.31 11.39
C SER A 77 -12.74 -12.97 10.47
N ARG A 78 -12.47 -12.39 9.30
CA ARG A 78 -13.45 -12.42 8.20
C ARG A 78 -12.86 -13.22 7.07
N THR A 79 -13.07 -14.53 7.14
CA THR A 79 -13.01 -15.42 5.97
C THR A 79 -13.81 -14.75 4.86
N PRO A 80 -13.26 -14.52 3.66
CA PRO A 80 -14.06 -14.02 2.55
C PRO A 80 -15.20 -15.01 2.30
N PRO A 81 -16.47 -14.56 2.16
CA PRO A 81 -17.56 -15.45 1.83
C PRO A 81 -17.28 -16.14 0.49
N MET A 82 -17.52 -17.44 0.45
CA MET A 82 -17.26 -18.32 -0.68
C MET A 82 -17.91 -17.77 -1.96
N GLN A 83 -17.11 -17.22 -2.88
CA GLN A 83 -17.62 -16.76 -4.16
C GLN A 83 -18.02 -17.98 -5.00
N LYS A 84 -19.32 -18.10 -5.29
CA LYS A 84 -19.78 -19.06 -6.31
C LYS A 84 -19.36 -18.52 -7.68
N SER A 85 -18.70 -19.37 -8.47
CA SER A 85 -18.33 -19.09 -9.85
C SER A 85 -19.57 -18.67 -10.66
N PRO A 86 -19.51 -17.59 -11.47
CA PRO A 86 -20.67 -17.17 -12.24
C PRO A 86 -20.95 -18.21 -13.32
N THR A 87 -22.09 -18.90 -13.21
CA THR A 87 -22.63 -19.67 -14.32
C THR A 87 -23.09 -18.69 -15.38
N MET A 88 -22.48 -18.77 -16.57
CA MET A 88 -22.85 -18.03 -17.77
C MET A 88 -24.34 -18.24 -18.09
N ALA A 89 -25.19 -17.30 -17.67
CA ALA A 89 -26.56 -17.21 -18.13
C ALA A 89 -26.63 -16.14 -19.22
N ARG A 90 -26.51 -16.57 -20.47
CA ARG A 90 -26.92 -15.77 -21.64
C ARG A 90 -28.41 -15.49 -21.52
N ARG A 91 -28.84 -14.23 -21.60
CA ARG A 91 -30.17 -13.92 -22.13
C ARG A 91 -30.18 -12.60 -22.90
N LEU A 92 -30.65 -12.70 -24.14
CA LEU A 92 -30.82 -11.64 -25.12
C LEU A 92 -32.10 -10.82 -24.88
N SER A 93 -31.98 -9.51 -25.11
CA SER A 93 -32.88 -8.52 -25.75
C SER A 93 -34.39 -8.49 -25.44
N ILE A 94 -34.93 -7.31 -25.10
CA ILE A 94 -35.81 -6.48 -25.98
C ILE A 94 -36.24 -5.14 -25.34
N THR A 95 -36.42 -4.16 -26.23
CA THR A 95 -37.00 -2.81 -26.18
C THR A 95 -38.10 -2.52 -25.15
N SER A 96 -38.16 -1.30 -24.60
CA SER A 96 -39.22 -0.29 -24.88
C SER A 96 -39.35 0.83 -23.83
N LEU A 97 -39.69 2.00 -24.35
CA LEU A 97 -40.03 3.26 -23.70
C LEU A 97 -41.18 3.09 -22.69
N THR A 98 -41.10 3.71 -21.50
CA THR A 98 -42.23 4.39 -20.82
C THR A 98 -41.75 5.05 -19.53
N GLY A 99 -42.07 6.33 -19.34
CA GLY A 99 -41.85 7.03 -18.08
C GLY A 99 -42.75 6.46 -16.98
N LYS A 100 -42.18 6.25 -15.79
CA LYS A 100 -42.87 6.02 -14.51
C LYS A 100 -41.89 6.30 -13.38
N ASN A 101 -42.38 6.96 -12.32
CA ASN A 101 -41.65 7.22 -11.06
C ASN A 101 -41.28 5.91 -10.34
N SER A 102 -40.29 5.18 -10.85
CA SER A 102 -39.78 3.97 -10.22
C SER A 102 -38.67 4.33 -9.24
N LYS A 103 -38.95 4.12 -7.95
CA LYS A 103 -37.94 4.06 -6.90
C LYS A 103 -36.78 3.18 -7.39
N PRO A 104 -35.53 3.69 -7.41
CA PRO A 104 -34.43 2.97 -8.01
C PRO A 104 -34.28 1.62 -7.31
N ASN A 105 -34.14 0.55 -8.10
CA ASN A 105 -33.94 -0.78 -7.53
C ASN A 105 -32.53 -0.87 -6.91
N ALA A 106 -32.33 -1.77 -5.96
CA ALA A 106 -31.06 -1.91 -5.25
C ALA A 106 -29.85 -2.14 -6.20
N GLY A 107 -30.07 -2.80 -7.34
CA GLY A 107 -29.04 -3.01 -8.36
C GLY A 107 -28.58 -1.72 -9.04
N GLN A 108 -29.52 -0.84 -9.40
CA GLN A 108 -29.21 0.47 -10.01
C GLN A 108 -28.48 1.39 -9.02
N ILE A 109 -28.86 1.33 -7.74
CA ILE A 109 -28.19 2.08 -6.67
C ILE A 109 -26.76 1.55 -6.49
N GLN A 110 -26.59 0.23 -6.46
CA GLN A 110 -25.29 -0.41 -6.27
C GLN A 110 -24.33 -0.14 -7.45
N GLU A 111 -24.84 -0.17 -8.68
CA GLU A 111 -24.09 0.19 -9.89
C GLU A 111 -23.66 1.66 -9.85
N GLY A 112 -24.58 2.58 -9.57
CA GLY A 112 -24.26 4.01 -9.47
C GLY A 112 -23.23 4.33 -8.38
N ILE A 113 -23.29 3.63 -7.24
CA ILE A 113 -22.27 3.77 -6.18
C ILE A 113 -20.91 3.24 -6.65
N GLY A 114 -20.88 2.08 -7.30
CA GLY A 114 -19.65 1.49 -7.80
C GLY A 114 -18.93 2.39 -8.81
N GLU A 115 -19.69 2.99 -9.72
CA GLU A 115 -19.16 3.95 -10.71
C GLU A 115 -18.63 5.22 -10.05
N ALA A 116 -19.36 5.76 -9.07
CA ALA A 116 -18.94 6.97 -8.34
C ALA A 116 -17.61 6.76 -7.60
N VAL A 117 -17.46 5.62 -6.91
CA VAL A 117 -16.21 5.26 -6.22
C VAL A 117 -15.04 5.15 -7.20
N ASN A 118 -15.25 4.47 -8.34
CA ASN A 118 -14.23 4.32 -9.38
C ASN A 118 -13.78 5.68 -9.94
N ASN A 119 -14.71 6.61 -10.15
CA ASN A 119 -14.40 7.94 -10.67
C ASN A 119 -13.60 8.79 -9.67
N ILE A 120 -13.90 8.69 -8.38
CA ILE A 120 -13.13 9.36 -7.32
C ILE A 120 -11.71 8.82 -7.28
N LEU A 121 -11.54 7.49 -7.29
CA LEU A 121 -10.21 6.87 -7.29
C LEU A 121 -9.37 7.32 -8.49
N LYS A 122 -9.99 7.39 -9.68
CA LYS A 122 -9.33 7.91 -10.89
C LYS A 122 -8.98 9.39 -10.78
N HIS A 123 -9.82 10.20 -10.15
CA HIS A 123 -9.59 11.64 -10.00
C HIS A 123 -8.43 11.95 -9.06
N PHE A 124 -8.28 11.20 -7.97
CA PHE A 124 -7.25 11.45 -6.95
C PHE A 124 -5.94 10.69 -7.19
N HIS A 125 -5.88 9.81 -8.19
CA HIS A 125 -4.64 9.12 -8.55
C HIS A 125 -3.69 10.05 -9.32
N LYS A 126 -2.71 10.65 -8.63
CA LYS A 126 -1.58 11.35 -9.25
C LYS A 126 -0.34 10.43 -9.27
N PRO A 127 0.36 10.26 -10.40
CA PRO A 127 1.68 9.65 -10.40
C PRO A 127 2.68 10.65 -9.79
N GLU A 128 2.96 10.55 -8.49
CA GLU A 128 3.85 11.47 -7.79
C GLU A 128 5.31 11.11 -8.08
N LYS A 129 6.02 11.99 -8.80
CA LYS A 129 7.48 12.05 -8.85
C LYS A 129 7.91 13.25 -8.03
N GLU A 130 8.64 13.01 -6.94
CA GLU A 130 9.87 13.71 -6.54
C GLU A 130 10.30 13.24 -5.14
N VAL A 131 11.09 12.16 -5.12
CA VAL A 131 11.72 11.67 -3.89
C VAL A 131 12.97 12.51 -3.64
N LYS A 132 12.97 13.34 -2.59
CA LYS A 132 14.18 14.03 -2.10
C LYS A 132 15.11 13.01 -1.45
N LYS A 133 16.26 12.81 -2.08
CA LYS A 133 17.33 11.90 -1.65
C LYS A 133 18.00 12.46 -0.39
N ILE A 134 17.94 11.72 0.71
CA ILE A 134 18.75 11.99 1.92
C ILE A 134 19.65 10.76 2.11
N SER A 135 20.95 10.92 1.83
CA SER A 135 21.96 9.91 2.15
C SER A 135 22.35 10.04 3.62
N ILE A 136 22.16 8.97 4.39
CA ILE A 136 22.67 8.86 5.76
C ILE A 136 24.03 8.16 5.67
N HIS A 137 25.11 8.89 5.90
CA HIS A 137 26.44 8.30 6.12
C HIS A 137 26.51 7.74 7.53
N SER A 138 26.82 6.45 7.61
CA SER A 138 27.22 5.71 8.81
C SER A 138 26.10 5.40 9.82
N ALA A 139 25.65 4.14 9.82
CA ALA A 139 25.14 3.49 11.02
C ALA A 139 26.27 2.60 11.58
N LEU A 140 26.63 2.82 12.84
CA LEU A 140 27.58 2.00 13.57
C LEU A 140 26.94 0.62 13.84
N ILE A 141 27.62 -0.41 13.33
CA ILE A 141 27.67 -1.85 13.67
C ILE A 141 26.37 -2.52 14.12
#